data_AF-A0A7W2AST0-F1
#
_entry.id   AF-A0A7W2AST0-F1
#
_cell.length_a   1.000
_cell.length_b   1.000
_cell.length_c   1.000
_cell.angle_alpha   90.00
_cell.angle_beta   90.00
_cell.angle_gamma   90.00
#
_symmetry.space_group_name_H-M   'P 1'
#
loop_
_entity.id
_entity.type
_entity.pdbx_description
1 polymer ?
#
loop_
_entity_poly.entity_id
_entity_poly.type
_entity_poly.pdbx_seq_one_letter_code
_entity_poly.pdbx_strand_id
1 'polypeptide(L)' 'MAKNKNTEYVWLQCTETGDLNYRTSINAKGGIPERLKEGLKKYSPRLRKHTVHKIKRK' A
#
# COMPACT_ATOMS: atom_id res chain seq x y z
N MET A 1 10.10 10.72 24.83
CA MET A 1 9.37 9.69 24.05
C MET A 1 10.00 9.60 22.67
N ALA A 2 10.86 8.61 22.44
CA ALA A 2 11.57 8.45 21.17
C ALA A 2 10.57 8.14 20.05
N LYS A 3 10.32 9.10 19.15
CA LYS A 3 9.57 8.87 17.92
C LYS A 3 10.36 7.85 17.10
N ASN A 4 9.93 6.60 17.14
CA ASN A 4 10.54 5.50 16.38
C ASN A 4 10.41 5.84 14.89
N LYS A 5 11.43 6.51 14.36
CA LYS A 5 11.44 7.25 13.08
C LYS A 5 11.63 6.33 11.88
N ASN A 6 11.22 5.07 12.02
CA ASN A 6 11.42 4.03 11.02
C ASN A 6 10.09 3.64 10.35
N THR A 7 9.23 4.63 10.12
CA THR A 7 7.96 4.47 9.44
C THR A 7 8.11 5.03 8.04
N GLU A 8 8.13 4.15 7.03
CA GLU A 8 8.16 4.55 5.63
C GLU A 8 6.74 4.65 5.11
N TYR A 9 6.49 5.63 4.23
CA TYR A 9 5.22 5.72 3.54
C TYR A 9 5.34 5.12 2.16
N VAL A 10 4.44 4.19 1.84
CA VAL A 10 4.36 3.57 0.53
C VAL A 10 3.00 3.83 -0.11
N TRP A 11 3.01 3.85 -1.44
CA TRP A 11 1.80 3.97 -2.23
C TRP A 11 1.30 2.59 -2.65
N LEU A 12 -0.01 2.45 -2.67
CA LEU A 12 -0.72 1.27 -3.15
C LEU A 12 -1.26 1.58 -4.54
N GLN A 13 -0.73 0.87 -5.53
CA GLN A 13 -1.11 0.95 -6.92
C GLN A 13 -2.17 -0.10 -7.24
N CYS A 14 -3.29 0.32 -7.83
CA CYS A 14 -4.30 -0.57 -8.38
C CYS A 14 -3.71 -1.40 -9.53
N THR A 15 -3.89 -2.73 -9.52
CA THR A 15 -3.35 -3.59 -10.58
C THR A 15 -4.11 -3.47 -11.90
N GLU A 16 -5.38 -3.07 -11.87
CA GLU A 16 -6.22 -2.99 -13.06
C GLU A 16 -6.17 -1.60 -13.73
N THR A 17 -6.09 -0.53 -12.94
CA THR A 17 -6.09 0.85 -13.48
C THR A 17 -4.75 1.56 -13.40
N GLY A 18 -3.80 1.02 -12.62
CA GLY A 18 -2.50 1.65 -12.42
C GLY A 18 -2.51 2.89 -11.53
N ASP A 19 -3.67 3.30 -10.97
CA ASP A 19 -3.79 4.49 -10.13
C ASP A 19 -3.18 4.27 -8.74
N LEU A 20 -2.59 5.34 -8.21
CA LEU A 20 -2.04 5.41 -6.85
C LEU A 20 -3.13 5.96 -5.91
N ASN A 21 -4.07 5.10 -5.52
CA ASN A 21 -5.26 5.52 -4.77
C ASN A 21 -5.03 5.63 -3.26
N TYR A 22 -4.14 4.81 -2.70
CA TYR A 22 -3.98 4.70 -1.25
C TYR A 22 -2.53 4.86 -0.82
N ARG A 23 -2.33 5.48 0.34
CA ARG A 23 -1.04 5.61 1.00
C ARG A 23 -1.10 4.90 2.34
N THR A 24 -0.09 4.10 2.64
CA THR A 24 0.01 3.38 3.92
C THR A 24 1.39 3.58 4.54
N SER A 25 1.41 3.72 5.86
CA SER A 25 2.62 3.75 6.66
C SER A 25 3.02 2.32 7.02
N ILE A 26 4.22 1.91 6.63
CA ILE A 26 4.82 0.62 7.00
C ILE A 26 5.99 0.83 7.94
N ASN A 27 6.18 -0.09 8.88
CA ASN A 27 7.32 -0.06 9.79
C ASN A 27 8.52 -0.71 9.08
N ALA A 28 9.51 0.09 8.70
CA ALA A 28 10.72 -0.37 8.02
C ALA A 28 11.56 -1.34 8.87
N LYS A 29 11.37 -1.38 10.21
CA LYS A 29 12.10 -2.29 11.10
C LYS A 29 11.59 -3.73 11.03
N GLY A 30 10.32 -3.94 10.63
CA GLY A 30 9.66 -5.24 10.56
C GLY A 30 9.52 -5.80 9.15
N GLY A 31 10.05 -5.12 8.14
CA GLY A 31 9.82 -5.45 6.73
C GLY A 31 8.38 -5.18 6.28
N ILE A 32 8.13 -5.35 4.99
CA ILE A 32 6.77 -5.29 4.45
C ILE A 32 6.06 -6.55 4.94
N PRO A 33 4.91 -6.46 5.63
CA PRO A 33 4.13 -7.65 5.95
C PRO A 33 3.78 -8.34 4.64
N GLU A 34 4.06 -9.64 4.52
CA GLU A 34 3.91 -10.40 3.27
C GLU A 34 2.50 -10.22 2.65
N ARG A 35 1.48 -10.12 3.52
CA ARG A 35 0.09 -9.79 3.19
C ARG A 35 -0.11 -8.45 2.47
N LEU A 36 0.72 -7.46 2.79
CA LEU A 36 0.70 -6.14 2.16
C LEU A 36 1.38 -6.18 0.78
N LYS A 37 2.36 -7.07 0.60
CA LYS A 37 3.06 -7.31 -0.67
C LYS A 37 2.19 -8.13 -1.65
N GLU A 38 1.43 -9.09 -1.14
CA GLU A 38 0.50 -9.92 -1.90
C GLU A 38 -0.65 -9.09 -2.50
N GLY A 39 -0.98 -7.97 -1.85
CA GLY A 39 -1.89 -6.95 -2.35
C GLY A 39 -3.20 -6.92 -1.57
N LEU A 40 -3.71 -5.71 -1.36
CA LEU A 40 -4.92 -5.49 -0.58
C LEU A 40 -6.11 -5.26 -1.51
N LYS A 41 -7.23 -5.93 -1.26
CA LYS A 41 -8.49 -5.63 -1.95
C LYS A 41 -9.03 -4.30 -1.45
N LYS A 42 -8.94 -3.26 -2.28
CA LYS A 42 -9.48 -1.93 -2.00
C LYS A 42 -10.40 -1.47 -3.12
N TYR A 43 -11.35 -0.61 -2.76
CA TYR A 43 -12.30 -0.07 -3.72
C TYR A 43 -11.58 0.85 -4.70
N SER A 44 -11.74 0.61 -6.00
CA SER A 44 -11.27 1.53 -7.04
C SER A 44 -12.46 2.38 -7.51
N PRO A 45 -12.46 3.71 -7.32
CA PRO A 45 -13.57 4.56 -7.72
C PRO A 45 -13.77 4.60 -9.24
N ARG A 46 -12.72 4.37 -10.02
CA ARG A 46 -12.79 4.34 -11.50
C ARG A 46 -13.53 3.13 -12.03
N LEU A 47 -13.27 1.95 -11.47
CA LEU A 47 -13.90 0.70 -11.87
C LEU A 47 -15.16 0.37 -11.06
N ARG A 48 -15.46 1.15 -10.02
CA ARG A 48 -16.57 0.95 -9.07
C ARG A 48 -16.63 -0.46 -8.46
N LYS A 49 -15.47 -1.11 -8.32
CA LYS A 49 -15.34 -2.47 -7.77
C LYS A 49 -14.12 -2.56 -6.86
N HIS A 50 -14.08 -3.60 -6.03
CA HIS A 50 -12.91 -3.92 -5.22
C HIS A 50 -11.86 -4.62 -6.07
N THR A 51 -10.66 -4.03 -6.10
CA THR A 51 -9.55 -4.46 -6.93
C THR A 51 -8.31 -4.66 -6.07
N VAL A 52 -7.37 -5.46 -6.56
CA VAL A 52 -6.13 -5.71 -5.83
C VAL A 52 -5.22 -4.50 -5.99
N HIS A 53 -4.78 -3.93 -4.88
CA HIS A 53 -3.81 -2.86 -4.85
C HIS A 53 -2.48 -3.37 -4.28
N LYS A 54 -1.41 -3.29 -5.08
CA LYS A 54 -0.06 -3.73 -4.72
C LYS A 54 0.78 -2.55 -4.27
N ILE A 55 1.74 -2.79 -3.38
CA ILE A 55 2.68 -1.75 -2.95
C ILE A 55 3.63 -1.44 -4.09
N LYS A 56 3.71 -0.17 -4.45
CA LYS A 56 4.78 0.36 -5.30
C LYS A 56 5.73 1.16 -4.41
N ARG A 57 6.94 0.63 -4.23
CA ARG A 57 8.07 1.42 -3.74
C ARG A 57 8.74 2.09 -4.95
N LYS A 58 9.29 3.28 -4.72
CA LYS A 58 10.26 3.89 -5.64
C LYS A 58 11.62 3.24 -5.44
#